data_AF-A0A7W1V0A8-F1
#
_entry.id   AF-A0A7W1V0A8-F1
#
_cell.length_a   1.000
_cell.length_b   1.000
_cell.length_c   1.000
_cell.angle_alpha   90.00
_cell.angle_beta   90.00
_cell.angle_gamma   90.00
#
_symmetry.space_group_name_H-M   'P 1'
#
loop_
_entity.id
_entity.type
_entity.pdbx_description
1 polymer ?
#
loop_
_entity_poly.entity_id
_entity_poly.type
_entity_poly.pdbx_seq_one_letter_code
_entity_poly.pdbx_strand_id
1 'polypeptide(L)'
;MSRNIAIIGSGFSALAAACYLAKANNKVTIFEKNECVGGRARQLKKEGFTFDIGPTWYWMPDVFERFFADFGKHPSQYYKLIKLNPAYQVYFGENDSITIEDTLEKICIAFENEEKGSSAKLKKFIAKAQSNYDIAIKDLVYRPGISPLELVTPVTMQKIGQFFSTISKDVRKEFTNVRLIAILEFPVLFLGAKASNTPAFYSFMNYADFGLGTFHPKDGMYSVILAMKSLAEELGVTIKTNQNVEKILVEDKAAQGIVVNGEKIHADIVLSGA
;
A
#
# COMPACT_ATOMS: atom_id res chain seq x y z
N MET A 1 -3.24 -28.05 -15.64
CA MET A 1 -4.54 -28.54 -15.14
C MET A 1 -5.13 -27.44 -14.28
N SER A 2 -6.42 -27.16 -14.44
CA SER A 2 -7.12 -26.21 -13.56
C SER A 2 -7.22 -26.80 -12.16
N ARG A 3 -6.76 -26.07 -11.14
CA ARG A 3 -6.85 -26.47 -9.72
C ARG A 3 -8.00 -25.73 -9.03
N ASN A 4 -8.61 -26.37 -8.04
CA ASN A 4 -9.53 -25.75 -7.11
C ASN A 4 -8.74 -25.07 -5.99
N ILE A 5 -8.95 -23.77 -5.82
CA ILE A 5 -8.23 -22.97 -4.84
C ILE A 5 -9.21 -22.34 -3.86
N ALA A 6 -9.01 -22.60 -2.57
CA ALA A 6 -9.74 -21.96 -1.49
C ALA A 6 -8.89 -20.84 -0.89
N ILE A 7 -9.41 -19.62 -0.90
CA ILE A 7 -8.76 -18.44 -0.33
C ILE A 7 -9.51 -18.04 0.96
N ILE A 8 -8.77 -17.87 2.05
CA ILE A 8 -9.32 -17.47 3.35
C ILE A 8 -9.15 -15.96 3.53
N GLY A 9 -10.27 -15.24 3.65
CA GLY A 9 -10.32 -13.78 3.80
C GLY A 9 -10.33 -13.02 2.47
N SER A 10 -10.83 -11.77 2.50
CA SER A 10 -11.05 -10.94 1.31
C SER A 10 -10.39 -9.55 1.36
N GLY A 11 -9.25 -9.43 2.06
CA GLY A 11 -8.44 -8.22 2.05
C GLY A 11 -7.74 -7.96 0.71
N PHE A 12 -7.02 -6.84 0.60
CA PHE A 12 -6.25 -6.45 -0.60
C PHE A 12 -5.37 -7.59 -1.15
N SER A 13 -4.60 -8.25 -0.30
CA SER A 13 -3.71 -9.35 -0.70
C SER A 13 -4.48 -10.55 -1.25
N ALA A 14 -5.58 -10.94 -0.61
CA ALA A 14 -6.41 -12.05 -1.05
C ALA A 14 -7.12 -11.77 -2.37
N LEU A 15 -7.67 -10.56 -2.55
CA LEU A 15 -8.30 -10.15 -3.81
C LEU A 15 -7.28 -10.09 -4.95
N ALA A 16 -6.09 -9.54 -4.70
CA ALA A 16 -5.01 -9.52 -5.69
C ALA A 16 -4.59 -10.94 -6.08
N ALA A 17 -4.32 -11.80 -5.09
CA ALA A 17 -3.95 -13.19 -5.32
C ALA A 17 -5.03 -13.94 -6.10
N ALA A 18 -6.31 -13.73 -5.77
CA ALA A 18 -7.43 -14.35 -6.47
C ALA A 18 -7.45 -14.00 -7.96
N CYS A 19 -7.22 -12.73 -8.31
CA CYS A 19 -7.15 -12.29 -9.70
C CYS A 19 -6.04 -13.01 -10.47
N TYR A 20 -4.81 -13.06 -9.92
CA TYR A 20 -3.70 -13.76 -10.57
C TYR A 20 -3.92 -15.27 -10.68
N LEU A 21 -4.47 -15.90 -9.65
CA LEU A 21 -4.75 -17.33 -9.64
C LEU A 21 -5.86 -17.69 -10.65
N ALA A 22 -6.88 -16.84 -10.78
CA ALA A 22 -7.91 -16.99 -11.81
C ALA A 22 -7.33 -16.80 -13.22
N LYS A 23 -6.49 -15.77 -13.43
CA LYS A 23 -5.74 -15.56 -14.69
C LYS A 23 -4.87 -16.76 -15.07
N ALA A 24 -4.37 -17.52 -14.09
CA ALA A 24 -3.66 -18.78 -14.30
C ALA A 24 -4.59 -19.99 -14.56
N ASN A 25 -5.86 -19.76 -14.92
CA ASN A 25 -6.90 -20.75 -15.25
C ASN A 25 -7.28 -21.69 -14.08
N ASN A 26 -7.18 -21.22 -12.84
CA ASN A 26 -7.65 -21.98 -11.66
C ASN A 26 -9.10 -21.62 -11.30
N LYS A 27 -9.81 -22.56 -10.66
CA LYS A 27 -11.12 -22.31 -10.08
C LYS A 27 -10.94 -21.77 -8.66
N VAL A 28 -11.11 -20.46 -8.48
CA VAL A 28 -10.83 -19.77 -7.22
C VAL A 28 -12.12 -19.46 -6.48
N THR A 29 -12.17 -19.80 -5.18
CA THR A 29 -13.24 -19.38 -4.26
C THR A 29 -12.65 -18.66 -3.05
N ILE A 30 -13.12 -17.46 -2.77
CA ILE A 30 -12.81 -16.70 -1.55
C ILE A 30 -13.90 -16.97 -0.50
N PHE A 31 -13.48 -17.25 0.73
CA PHE A 31 -14.33 -17.41 1.90
C PHE A 31 -14.05 -16.28 2.89
N GLU A 32 -15.01 -15.38 3.05
CA GLU A 32 -14.94 -14.23 3.94
C GLU A 32 -15.92 -14.40 5.10
N LYS A 33 -15.42 -14.28 6.34
CA LYS A 33 -16.24 -14.47 7.54
C LYS A 33 -17.24 -13.35 7.76
N ASN A 34 -16.92 -12.13 7.34
CA ASN A 34 -17.80 -10.98 7.49
C ASN A 34 -18.89 -10.95 6.41
N GLU A 35 -19.90 -10.11 6.61
CA GLU A 35 -20.95 -9.85 5.60
C GLU A 35 -20.43 -9.11 4.36
N CYS A 36 -19.33 -8.38 4.51
CA CYS A 36 -18.70 -7.55 3.49
C CYS A 36 -17.25 -7.95 3.25
N VAL A 37 -16.75 -7.63 2.06
CA VAL A 37 -15.35 -7.88 1.68
C VAL A 37 -14.41 -6.81 2.25
N GLY A 38 -13.10 -6.97 2.06
CA GLY A 38 -12.11 -5.90 2.28
C GLY A 38 -11.21 -6.05 3.51
N GLY A 39 -11.50 -7.01 4.38
CA GLY A 39 -10.69 -7.29 5.57
C GLY A 39 -10.57 -6.06 6.49
N ARG A 40 -9.39 -5.46 6.57
CA ARG A 40 -9.16 -4.21 7.33
C ARG A 40 -9.71 -2.98 6.63
N ALA A 41 -9.79 -2.98 5.31
CA ALA A 41 -10.34 -1.86 4.53
C ALA A 41 -11.85 -2.02 4.42
N ARG A 42 -12.57 -1.47 5.41
CA ARG A 42 -14.04 -1.53 5.50
C ARG A 42 -14.62 -0.15 5.75
N GLN A 43 -15.94 -0.07 5.63
CA GLN A 43 -16.72 1.11 5.98
C GLN A 43 -17.69 0.83 7.12
N LEU A 44 -17.85 1.83 8.00
CA LEU A 44 -18.95 1.94 8.93
C LEU A 44 -19.94 2.98 8.39
N LYS A 45 -21.20 2.61 8.25
CA LYS A 45 -22.29 3.54 7.91
C LYS A 45 -23.20 3.70 9.12
N LYS A 46 -23.35 4.93 9.60
CA LYS A 46 -24.15 5.22 10.80
C LYS A 46 -24.77 6.61 10.70
N GLU A 47 -26.08 6.70 10.94
CA GLU A 47 -26.81 7.97 11.03
C GLU A 47 -26.60 8.91 9.81
N GLY A 48 -26.52 8.33 8.61
CA GLY A 48 -26.28 9.09 7.36
C GLY A 48 -24.80 9.40 7.06
N PHE A 49 -23.89 9.09 7.97
CA PHE A 49 -22.44 9.24 7.78
C PHE A 49 -21.79 7.94 7.29
N THR A 50 -20.71 8.07 6.53
CA THR A 50 -19.87 6.95 6.09
C THR A 50 -18.44 7.20 6.57
N PHE A 51 -17.86 6.21 7.24
CA PHE A 51 -16.50 6.25 7.77
C PHE A 51 -15.69 5.09 7.18
N ASP A 52 -14.59 5.37 6.51
CA ASP A 52 -13.58 4.34 6.26
C ASP A 52 -12.89 4.02 7.59
N ILE A 53 -12.94 2.77 8.03
CA ILE A 53 -12.44 2.32 9.33
C ILE A 53 -11.12 1.54 9.22
N GLY A 54 -10.42 1.71 8.09
CA GLY A 54 -9.16 1.04 7.77
C GLY A 54 -8.12 2.03 7.24
N PRO A 55 -7.53 1.78 6.05
CA PRO A 55 -6.65 2.76 5.44
C PRO A 55 -7.43 3.99 5.02
N THR A 56 -6.82 5.17 5.15
CA THR A 56 -7.40 6.46 4.78
C THR A 56 -6.50 7.29 3.87
N TRP A 57 -5.24 6.87 3.69
CA TRP A 57 -4.27 7.51 2.80
C TRP A 57 -4.07 6.68 1.55
N TYR A 58 -4.15 7.34 0.39
CA TYR A 58 -3.85 6.73 -0.90
C TYR A 58 -2.59 7.36 -1.47
N TRP A 59 -1.49 6.62 -1.41
CA TRP A 59 -0.21 6.93 -2.05
C TRP A 59 0.12 5.87 -3.09
N MET A 60 1.12 6.16 -3.95
CA MET A 60 1.63 5.23 -4.96
C MET A 60 0.53 4.71 -5.91
N PRO A 61 -0.20 5.60 -6.61
CA PRO A 61 -1.26 5.20 -7.54
C PRO A 61 -0.79 4.23 -8.62
N ASP A 62 0.47 4.32 -9.01
CA ASP A 62 1.13 3.45 -9.99
C ASP A 62 1.10 1.97 -9.60
N VAL A 63 1.06 1.63 -8.30
CA VAL A 63 0.92 0.24 -7.83
C VAL A 63 -0.43 -0.34 -8.23
N PHE A 64 -1.51 0.44 -8.09
CA PHE A 64 -2.84 0.01 -8.51
C PHE A 64 -2.99 0.07 -10.03
N GLU A 65 -2.46 1.10 -10.69
CA GLU A 65 -2.43 1.16 -12.17
C GLU A 65 -1.78 -0.09 -12.76
N ARG A 66 -0.62 -0.51 -12.23
CA ARG A 66 0.05 -1.73 -12.69
C ARG A 66 -0.76 -2.99 -12.42
N PHE A 67 -1.29 -3.14 -11.20
CA PHE A 67 -2.11 -4.30 -10.86
C PHE A 67 -3.31 -4.46 -11.81
N PHE A 68 -4.06 -3.40 -12.10
CA PHE A 68 -5.17 -3.47 -13.06
C PHE A 68 -4.67 -3.70 -14.50
N ALA A 69 -3.55 -3.08 -14.89
CA ALA A 69 -2.96 -3.25 -16.21
C ALA A 69 -2.54 -4.71 -16.50
N ASP A 70 -2.14 -5.47 -15.47
CA ASP A 70 -1.84 -6.90 -15.61
C ASP A 70 -3.06 -7.72 -16.08
N PHE A 71 -4.28 -7.18 -16.00
CA PHE A 71 -5.52 -7.78 -16.50
C PHE A 71 -6.13 -7.01 -17.68
N GLY A 72 -5.36 -6.09 -18.29
CA GLY A 72 -5.83 -5.25 -19.40
C GLY A 72 -6.87 -4.21 -18.98
N LYS A 73 -6.81 -3.76 -17.73
CA LYS A 73 -7.76 -2.82 -17.13
C LYS A 73 -7.05 -1.57 -16.62
N HIS A 74 -7.84 -0.55 -16.28
CA HIS A 74 -7.39 0.65 -15.59
C HIS A 74 -8.25 0.91 -14.34
N PRO A 75 -7.67 1.39 -13.22
CA PRO A 75 -8.42 1.76 -12.03
C PRO A 75 -9.56 2.75 -12.31
N SER A 76 -9.35 3.67 -13.26
CA SER A 76 -10.34 4.66 -13.69
C SER A 76 -11.62 4.07 -14.28
N GLN A 77 -11.62 2.79 -14.67
CA GLN A 77 -12.82 2.06 -15.09
C GLN A 77 -13.71 1.65 -13.91
N TYR A 78 -13.16 1.65 -12.68
CA TYR A 78 -13.81 1.13 -11.49
C TYR A 78 -14.07 2.20 -10.42
N TYR A 79 -13.14 3.16 -10.26
CA TYR A 79 -13.29 4.24 -9.28
C TYR A 79 -12.60 5.52 -9.75
N LYS A 80 -13.06 6.66 -9.22
CA LYS A 80 -12.44 7.96 -9.46
C LYS A 80 -11.44 8.29 -8.35
N LEU A 81 -10.21 8.57 -8.72
CA LEU A 81 -9.17 9.04 -7.82
C LEU A 81 -9.04 10.57 -7.90
N ILE A 82 -8.97 11.23 -6.75
CA ILE A 82 -8.83 12.69 -6.62
C ILE A 82 -7.48 12.98 -5.99
N LYS A 83 -6.66 13.83 -6.62
CA LYS A 83 -5.45 14.35 -5.99
C LYS A 83 -5.85 15.49 -5.04
N LEU A 84 -5.44 15.39 -3.77
CA LEU A 84 -5.79 16.36 -2.74
C LEU A 84 -4.91 17.61 -2.86
N ASN A 85 -5.53 18.78 -2.66
CA ASN A 85 -4.88 20.09 -2.66
C ASN A 85 -5.62 21.01 -1.65
N PRO A 86 -5.02 21.34 -0.49
CA PRO A 86 -3.74 20.83 -0.01
C PRO A 86 -3.78 19.31 0.23
N ALA A 87 -2.60 18.67 0.25
CA ALA A 87 -2.51 17.25 0.56
C ALA A 87 -2.88 16.99 2.03
N TYR A 88 -2.29 17.76 2.95
CA TYR A 88 -2.59 17.75 4.38
C TYR A 88 -2.00 18.97 5.08
N GLN A 89 -2.35 19.17 6.35
CA GLN A 89 -1.78 20.19 7.23
C GLN A 89 -1.22 19.55 8.49
N VAL A 90 -0.04 19.98 8.93
CA VAL A 90 0.59 19.54 10.19
C VAL A 90 0.50 20.67 11.20
N TYR A 91 -0.20 20.42 12.31
CA TYR A 91 -0.41 21.39 13.37
C TYR A 91 0.64 21.25 14.47
N PHE A 92 1.21 22.38 14.89
CA PHE A 92 2.18 22.52 15.98
C PHE A 92 1.62 23.31 17.17
N GLY A 93 0.43 23.88 17.01
CA GLY A 93 -0.32 24.60 18.03
C GLY A 93 -1.68 25.06 17.49
N GLU A 94 -2.42 25.79 18.31
CA GLU A 94 -3.67 26.41 17.90
C GLU A 94 -3.39 27.50 16.85
N ASN A 95 -3.95 27.35 15.65
CA ASN A 95 -3.68 28.22 14.48
C ASN A 95 -2.21 28.26 14.01
N ASP A 96 -1.39 27.30 14.44
CA ASP A 96 0.00 27.15 13.99
C ASP A 96 0.15 25.85 13.22
N SER A 97 0.27 25.95 11.90
CA SER A 97 0.42 24.79 11.03
C SER A 97 1.30 25.06 9.82
N ILE A 98 1.82 23.98 9.24
CA ILE A 98 2.47 23.99 7.93
C ILE A 98 1.61 23.18 6.98
N THR A 99 1.21 23.80 5.88
CA THR A 99 0.43 23.16 4.81
C THR A 99 1.37 22.46 3.84
N ILE A 100 1.12 21.17 3.61
CA ILE A 100 1.76 20.40 2.55
C ILE A 100 0.81 20.37 1.36
N GLU A 101 1.23 21.04 0.30
CA GLU A 101 0.47 21.24 -0.93
C GLU A 101 0.59 20.05 -1.90
N ASP A 102 -0.06 20.14 -3.06
CA ASP A 102 -0.15 19.06 -4.05
C ASP A 102 1.07 18.90 -4.97
N THR A 103 2.01 19.85 -4.97
CA THR A 103 3.24 19.78 -5.78
C THR A 103 4.49 20.15 -4.99
N LEU A 104 5.63 19.56 -5.39
CA LEU A 104 6.92 19.82 -4.77
C LEU A 104 7.30 21.30 -4.81
N GLU A 105 6.95 22.03 -5.86
CA GLU A 105 7.24 23.46 -5.99
C GLU A 105 6.52 24.28 -4.91
N LYS A 106 5.25 23.99 -4.65
CA LYS A 106 4.48 24.68 -3.61
C LYS A 106 4.96 24.28 -2.21
N ILE A 107 5.27 23.00 -2.00
CA ILE A 107 5.83 22.54 -0.73
C ILE A 107 7.19 23.20 -0.49
N CYS A 108 8.01 23.37 -1.52
CA CYS A 108 9.26 24.12 -1.46
C CYS A 108 9.08 25.56 -0.98
N ILE A 109 8.03 26.25 -1.42
CA ILE A 109 7.70 27.61 -0.96
C ILE A 109 7.34 27.58 0.53
N ALA A 110 6.52 26.62 0.97
CA ALA A 110 6.16 26.46 2.38
C ALA A 110 7.40 26.20 3.25
N PHE A 111 8.32 25.34 2.79
CA PHE A 111 9.59 25.08 3.45
C PHE A 111 10.48 26.33 3.52
N GLU A 112 10.64 27.06 2.41
CA GLU A 112 11.47 28.27 2.36
C GLU A 112 10.96 29.38 3.31
N ASN A 113 9.65 29.50 3.45
CA ASN A 113 9.01 30.42 4.40
C ASN A 113 9.29 30.02 5.86
N GLU A 114 9.44 28.71 6.14
CA GLU A 114 9.68 28.16 7.47
C GLU A 114 11.17 28.20 7.87
N GLU A 115 12.08 27.87 6.94
CA GLU A 115 13.53 27.96 7.12
C GLU A 115 14.17 28.39 5.80
N LYS A 116 14.82 29.57 5.77
CA LYS A 116 15.52 30.06 4.56
C LYS A 116 16.57 29.06 4.07
N GLY A 117 16.60 28.82 2.76
CA GLY A 117 17.46 27.85 2.09
C GLY A 117 16.98 26.41 2.16
N SER A 118 15.88 26.11 2.87
CA SER A 118 15.37 24.75 2.99
C SER A 118 14.72 24.23 1.70
N SER A 119 14.28 25.10 0.79
CA SER A 119 13.74 24.67 -0.51
C SER A 119 14.78 23.88 -1.33
N ALA A 120 16.01 24.40 -1.42
CA ALA A 120 17.08 23.74 -2.17
C ALA A 120 17.45 22.38 -1.56
N LYS A 121 17.49 22.30 -0.23
CA LYS A 121 17.72 21.06 0.51
C LYS A 121 16.60 20.05 0.26
N LEU A 122 15.34 20.49 0.28
CA LEU A 122 14.18 19.65 0.04
C LEU A 122 14.21 19.07 -1.37
N LYS A 123 14.45 19.89 -2.41
CA LYS A 123 14.54 19.41 -3.80
C LYS A 123 15.61 18.32 -3.94
N LYS A 124 16.79 18.53 -3.36
CA LYS A 124 17.88 17.54 -3.36
C LYS A 124 17.48 16.25 -2.63
N PHE A 125 16.83 16.37 -1.48
CA PHE A 125 16.37 15.23 -0.70
C PHE A 125 15.30 14.42 -1.46
N ILE A 126 14.30 15.08 -2.04
CA ILE A 126 13.24 14.42 -2.80
C ILE A 126 13.75 13.80 -4.10
N ALA A 127 14.74 14.40 -4.77
CA ALA A 127 15.39 13.78 -5.93
C ALA A 127 16.11 12.47 -5.56
N LYS A 128 16.80 12.44 -4.41
CA LYS A 128 17.41 11.20 -3.87
C LYS A 128 16.33 10.16 -3.54
N ALA A 129 15.25 10.59 -2.91
CA ALA A 129 14.10 9.74 -2.57
C ALA A 129 13.40 9.17 -3.81
N GLN A 130 13.25 9.95 -4.88
CA GLN A 130 12.71 9.49 -6.18
C GLN A 130 13.54 8.35 -6.75
N SER A 131 14.87 8.53 -6.78
CA SER A 131 15.76 7.48 -7.24
C SER A 131 15.69 6.22 -6.36
N ASN A 132 15.37 6.35 -5.06
CA ASN A 132 15.12 5.19 -4.20
C ASN A 132 13.77 4.54 -4.51
N TYR A 133 12.74 5.34 -4.80
CA TYR A 133 11.40 4.88 -5.19
C TYR A 133 11.43 4.06 -6.46
N ASP A 134 12.11 4.55 -7.50
CA ASP A 134 12.23 3.83 -8.77
C ASP A 134 12.84 2.44 -8.56
N ILE A 135 13.92 2.35 -7.78
CA ILE A 135 14.56 1.05 -7.49
C ILE A 135 13.64 0.16 -6.63
N ALA A 136 13.13 0.69 -5.52
CA ALA A 136 12.39 -0.11 -4.54
C ALA A 136 11.06 -0.61 -5.10
N ILE A 137 10.27 0.31 -5.68
CA ILE A 137 8.89 0.05 -6.08
C ILE A 137 8.79 -0.42 -7.53
N LYS A 138 9.65 0.03 -8.46
CA LYS A 138 9.54 -0.43 -9.85
C LYS A 138 10.32 -1.71 -10.14
N ASP A 139 11.44 -1.94 -9.41
CA ASP A 139 12.33 -3.08 -9.68
C ASP A 139 12.31 -4.15 -8.59
N LEU A 140 12.47 -3.78 -7.31
CA LEU A 140 12.73 -4.76 -6.25
C LEU A 140 11.46 -5.43 -5.71
N VAL A 141 10.37 -4.68 -5.49
CA VAL A 141 9.15 -5.21 -4.86
C VAL A 141 8.48 -6.33 -5.67
N TYR A 142 8.77 -6.42 -6.97
CA TYR A 142 8.23 -7.43 -7.88
C TYR A 142 9.11 -8.68 -8.02
N ARG A 143 10.24 -8.74 -7.31
CA ARG A 143 11.07 -9.94 -7.31
C ARG A 143 10.38 -11.07 -6.52
N PRO A 144 10.62 -12.34 -6.88
CA PRO A 144 9.96 -13.49 -6.26
C PRO A 144 10.13 -13.59 -4.73
N GLY A 145 11.18 -13.01 -4.17
CA GLY A 145 11.46 -13.07 -2.73
C GLY A 145 11.91 -14.46 -2.28
N ILE A 146 12.46 -15.27 -3.19
CA ILE A 146 12.93 -16.63 -2.91
C ILE A 146 14.29 -16.58 -2.20
N SER A 147 15.13 -15.61 -2.54
CA SER A 147 16.44 -15.41 -1.93
C SER A 147 16.72 -13.94 -1.58
N PRO A 148 17.30 -13.65 -0.40
CA PRO A 148 17.79 -12.30 -0.08
C PRO A 148 18.82 -11.77 -1.08
N LEU A 149 19.52 -12.66 -1.80
CA LEU A 149 20.46 -12.27 -2.86
C LEU A 149 19.77 -11.58 -4.04
N GLU A 150 18.45 -11.75 -4.20
CA GLU A 150 17.67 -10.99 -5.18
C GLU A 150 17.67 -9.49 -4.88
N LEU A 151 17.98 -9.06 -3.65
CA LEU A 151 18.10 -7.64 -3.32
C LEU A 151 19.49 -7.08 -3.65
N VAL A 152 20.45 -7.92 -4.03
CA VAL A 152 21.82 -7.53 -4.38
C VAL A 152 21.90 -7.33 -5.90
N THR A 153 21.85 -6.07 -6.32
CA THR A 153 22.01 -5.65 -7.72
C THR A 153 23.13 -4.63 -7.80
N PRO A 154 23.73 -4.40 -8.99
CA PRO A 154 24.70 -3.31 -9.15
C PRO A 154 24.15 -1.96 -8.66
N VAL A 155 22.84 -1.74 -8.83
CA VAL A 155 22.16 -0.50 -8.45
C VAL A 155 21.96 -0.40 -6.92
N THR A 156 21.58 -1.49 -6.25
CA THR A 156 21.43 -1.49 -4.78
C THR A 156 22.77 -1.45 -4.07
N MET A 157 23.81 -2.08 -4.64
CA MET A 157 25.20 -2.01 -4.15
C MET A 157 25.72 -0.57 -4.14
N GLN A 158 25.41 0.24 -5.15
CA GLN A 158 25.76 1.68 -5.16
C GLN A 158 25.08 2.47 -4.03
N LYS A 159 23.98 1.95 -3.46
CA LYS A 159 23.21 2.59 -2.38
C LYS A 159 23.42 1.91 -1.02
N ILE A 160 24.37 0.99 -0.89
CA ILE A 160 24.55 0.18 0.32
C ILE A 160 24.73 1.02 1.60
N GLY A 161 25.39 2.18 1.50
CA GLY A 161 25.55 3.11 2.62
C GLY A 161 24.22 3.62 3.21
N GLN A 162 23.15 3.68 2.41
CA GLN A 162 21.82 4.09 2.88
C GLN A 162 21.12 3.01 3.70
N PHE A 163 21.57 1.76 3.63
CA PHE A 163 21.09 0.68 4.49
C PHE A 163 21.73 0.69 5.88
N PHE A 164 22.86 1.37 6.04
CA PHE A 164 23.56 1.57 7.32
C PHE A 164 23.26 2.92 7.99
N SER A 165 22.63 3.86 7.26
CA SER A 165 22.07 5.10 7.82
C SER A 165 20.57 4.94 8.09
N THR A 166 19.97 5.91 8.77
CA THR A 166 18.53 5.95 9.03
C THR A 166 17.92 7.24 8.49
N ILE A 167 16.62 7.23 8.23
CA ILE A 167 15.93 8.42 7.69
C ILE A 167 16.11 9.60 8.63
N SER A 168 15.98 9.37 9.93
CA SER A 168 16.19 10.41 10.93
C SER A 168 17.61 11.00 10.87
N LYS A 169 18.65 10.17 10.72
CA LYS A 169 20.04 10.64 10.58
C LYS A 169 20.24 11.46 9.30
N ASP A 170 19.74 10.99 8.17
CA ASP A 170 19.86 11.69 6.88
C ASP A 170 19.11 13.03 6.90
N VAL A 171 17.89 13.07 7.44
CA VAL A 171 17.07 14.29 7.55
C VAL A 171 17.74 15.30 8.49
N ARG A 172 18.12 14.89 9.70
CA ARG A 172 18.71 15.78 10.72
C ARG A 172 20.11 16.28 10.38
N LYS A 173 20.79 15.63 9.43
CA LYS A 173 22.05 16.13 8.88
C LYS A 173 21.85 17.35 7.98
N GLU A 174 20.75 17.40 7.24
CA GLU A 174 20.48 18.45 6.25
C GLU A 174 19.58 19.56 6.80
N PHE A 175 18.60 19.20 7.65
CA PHE A 175 17.60 20.11 8.21
C PHE A 175 17.82 20.32 9.70
N THR A 176 17.67 21.57 10.15
CA THR A 176 17.81 21.98 11.55
C THR A 176 16.50 22.39 12.20
N ASN A 177 15.56 22.96 11.43
CA ASN A 177 14.22 23.28 11.92
C ASN A 177 13.46 22.00 12.33
N VAL A 178 13.05 21.95 13.60
CA VAL A 178 12.37 20.79 14.21
C VAL A 178 11.02 20.45 13.59
N ARG A 179 10.30 21.46 13.06
CA ARG A 179 9.00 21.30 12.40
C ARG A 179 9.17 20.64 11.03
N LEU A 180 10.15 21.11 10.25
CA LEU A 180 10.49 20.50 8.97
C LEU A 180 11.03 19.08 9.13
N ILE A 181 11.84 18.83 10.16
CA ILE A 181 12.30 17.47 10.50
C ILE A 181 11.11 16.56 10.82
N ALA A 182 10.16 17.01 11.64
CA ALA A 182 8.98 16.23 11.99
C ALA A 182 8.14 15.86 10.75
N ILE A 183 7.93 16.83 9.85
CA ILE A 183 7.25 16.63 8.56
C ILE A 183 7.99 15.60 7.69
N LEU A 184 9.33 15.67 7.62
CA LEU A 184 10.12 14.74 6.81
C LEU A 184 10.25 13.34 7.42
N GLU A 185 10.12 13.19 8.75
CA GLU A 185 10.13 11.90 9.44
C GLU A 185 8.74 11.23 9.44
N PHE A 186 7.65 11.97 9.18
CA PHE A 186 6.28 11.48 9.22
C PHE A 186 5.95 10.36 8.21
N PRO A 187 6.32 10.43 6.91
CA PRO A 187 5.95 9.40 5.93
C PRO A 187 6.41 7.98 6.28
N VAL A 188 7.48 7.86 7.08
CA VAL A 188 8.03 6.57 7.50
C VAL A 188 7.12 5.83 8.47
N LEU A 189 6.28 6.54 9.21
CA LEU A 189 5.33 5.93 10.15
C LEU A 189 4.32 5.03 9.44
N PHE A 190 4.06 5.25 8.15
CA PHE A 190 3.20 4.39 7.33
C PHE A 190 3.79 3.01 7.07
N LEU A 191 5.08 2.80 7.35
CA LEU A 191 5.72 1.48 7.35
C LEU A 191 5.56 0.74 8.69
N GLY A 192 4.88 1.35 9.67
CA GLY A 192 4.76 0.81 11.03
C GLY A 192 6.08 0.88 11.83
N ALA A 193 7.05 1.68 11.38
CA ALA A 193 8.38 1.79 11.96
C ALA A 193 8.72 3.23 12.36
N LYS A 194 9.60 3.40 13.36
CA LYS A 194 10.12 4.72 13.75
C LYS A 194 11.23 5.15 12.80
N ALA A 195 11.24 6.43 12.40
CA ALA A 195 12.27 7.00 11.51
C ALA A 195 13.72 6.82 12.02
N SER A 196 13.93 6.71 13.33
CA SER A 196 15.23 6.43 13.94
C SER A 196 15.76 5.02 13.67
N ASN A 197 14.89 4.08 13.33
CA ASN A 197 15.20 2.66 13.14
C ASN A 197 14.98 2.21 11.69
N THR A 198 14.41 3.08 10.84
CA THR A 198 14.17 2.78 9.42
C THR A 198 15.37 3.20 8.58
N PRO A 199 15.92 2.31 7.73
CA PRO A 199 17.03 2.63 6.86
C PRO A 199 16.75 3.83 5.94
N ALA A 200 17.75 4.66 5.67
CA ALA A 200 17.62 5.87 4.83
C ALA A 200 17.11 5.57 3.40
N PHE A 201 17.32 4.33 2.93
CA PHE A 201 16.80 3.86 1.64
C PHE A 201 15.27 3.96 1.54
N TYR A 202 14.54 3.83 2.67
CA TYR A 202 13.07 3.95 2.72
C TYR A 202 12.55 5.38 2.57
N SER A 203 13.43 6.37 2.36
CA SER A 203 13.03 7.74 2.01
C SER A 203 12.20 7.81 0.73
N PHE A 204 12.10 6.73 -0.05
CA PHE A 204 11.12 6.63 -1.13
C PHE A 204 9.68 6.95 -0.69
N MET A 205 9.32 6.73 0.58
CA MET A 205 8.02 7.15 1.13
C MET A 205 7.86 8.68 1.10
N ASN A 206 8.94 9.44 1.30
CA ASN A 206 8.91 10.89 1.13
C ASN A 206 8.70 11.28 -0.34
N TYR A 207 9.19 10.50 -1.30
CA TYR A 207 8.87 10.77 -2.70
C TYR A 207 7.41 10.41 -3.03
N ALA A 208 6.88 9.33 -2.46
CA ALA A 208 5.47 8.97 -2.61
C ALA A 208 4.56 10.11 -2.10
N ASP A 209 4.92 10.72 -0.97
CA ASP A 209 4.18 11.83 -0.40
C ASP A 209 4.41 13.16 -1.14
N PHE A 210 5.64 13.67 -1.17
CA PHE A 210 5.97 15.02 -1.66
C PHE A 210 6.09 15.09 -3.18
N GLY A 211 6.46 13.98 -3.82
CA GLY A 211 6.69 13.90 -5.26
C GLY A 211 5.42 13.54 -6.02
N LEU A 212 4.83 12.39 -5.70
CA LEU A 212 3.59 11.93 -6.36
C LEU A 212 2.37 12.70 -5.85
N GLY A 213 2.29 12.87 -4.53
CA GLY A 213 1.20 13.55 -3.84
C GLY A 213 0.25 12.60 -3.12
N THR A 214 -0.65 13.18 -2.33
CA THR A 214 -1.70 12.44 -1.62
C THR A 214 -2.99 12.42 -2.43
N PHE A 215 -3.62 11.26 -2.49
CA PHE A 215 -4.86 11.05 -3.22
C PHE A 215 -5.96 10.53 -2.29
N HIS A 216 -7.19 10.63 -2.77
CA HIS A 216 -8.35 10.03 -2.14
C HIS A 216 -9.31 9.50 -3.20
N PRO A 217 -9.76 8.24 -3.11
CA PRO A 217 -10.87 7.77 -3.94
C PRO A 217 -12.14 8.56 -3.59
N LYS A 218 -12.88 9.00 -4.60
CA LYS A 218 -14.06 9.87 -4.42
C LYS A 218 -15.06 9.34 -3.39
N ASP A 219 -15.27 8.02 -3.37
CA ASP A 219 -16.27 7.36 -2.54
C ASP A 219 -15.65 6.61 -1.34
N GLY A 220 -14.44 7.02 -0.94
CA GLY A 220 -13.69 6.42 0.17
C GLY A 220 -12.82 5.23 -0.24
N MET A 221 -11.91 4.83 0.64
CA MET A 221 -10.93 3.75 0.39
C MET A 221 -11.57 2.40 0.14
N TYR A 222 -12.77 2.16 0.67
CA TYR A 222 -13.53 0.94 0.38
C TYR A 222 -13.91 0.79 -1.10
N SER A 223 -14.01 1.88 -1.86
CA SER A 223 -14.24 1.81 -3.32
C SER A 223 -13.13 1.05 -4.07
N VAL A 224 -11.90 1.08 -3.56
CA VAL A 224 -10.76 0.32 -4.13
C VAL A 224 -10.94 -1.19 -3.89
N ILE A 225 -11.46 -1.58 -2.73
CA ILE A 225 -11.84 -2.97 -2.45
C ILE A 225 -12.94 -3.43 -3.39
N LEU A 226 -13.97 -2.60 -3.59
CA LEU A 226 -15.06 -2.93 -4.52
C LEU A 226 -14.55 -3.06 -5.96
N ALA A 227 -13.61 -2.22 -6.38
CA ALA A 227 -12.97 -2.32 -7.68
C ALA A 227 -12.22 -3.64 -7.88
N MET A 228 -11.41 -4.05 -6.89
CA MET A 228 -10.69 -5.32 -6.94
C MET A 228 -11.62 -6.53 -6.85
N LYS A 229 -12.72 -6.42 -6.07
CA LYS A 229 -13.80 -7.42 -6.04
C LYS A 229 -14.42 -7.58 -7.43
N SER A 230 -14.80 -6.48 -8.08
CA SER A 230 -15.38 -6.51 -9.42
C SER A 230 -14.44 -7.13 -10.44
N LEU A 231 -13.15 -6.76 -10.42
CA LEU A 231 -12.14 -7.38 -11.27
C LEU A 231 -12.02 -8.89 -11.02
N ALA A 232 -12.00 -9.32 -9.76
CA ALA A 232 -11.94 -10.74 -9.41
C ALA A 232 -13.17 -11.50 -9.95
N GLU A 233 -14.37 -10.94 -9.79
CA GLU A 233 -15.61 -11.53 -10.30
C GLU A 233 -15.65 -11.59 -11.84
N GLU A 234 -15.15 -10.56 -12.53
CA GLU A 234 -14.98 -10.56 -14.00
C GLU A 234 -14.05 -11.68 -14.48
N LEU A 235 -13.05 -12.04 -13.67
CA LEU A 235 -12.13 -13.15 -13.93
C LEU A 235 -12.70 -14.53 -13.53
N GLY A 236 -13.94 -14.58 -13.04
CA GLY A 236 -14.63 -15.81 -12.65
C GLY A 236 -14.35 -16.29 -11.22
N VAL A 237 -13.76 -15.45 -10.36
CA VAL A 237 -13.59 -15.76 -8.94
C VAL A 237 -14.95 -15.79 -8.26
N THR A 238 -15.23 -16.85 -7.50
CA THR A 238 -16.41 -16.91 -6.63
C THR A 238 -16.08 -16.33 -5.26
N ILE A 239 -16.88 -15.38 -4.75
CA ILE A 239 -16.67 -14.78 -3.44
C ILE A 239 -17.88 -15.09 -2.56
N LYS A 240 -17.65 -15.74 -1.41
CA LYS A 240 -18.69 -16.10 -0.44
C LYS A 240 -18.44 -15.38 0.88
N THR A 241 -19.36 -14.51 1.27
CA THR A 241 -19.38 -13.83 2.57
C THR A 241 -20.15 -14.65 3.61
N ASN A 242 -20.04 -14.27 4.89
CA ASN A 242 -20.58 -15.04 6.02
C ASN A 242 -20.09 -16.51 6.05
N GLN A 243 -18.86 -16.73 5.59
CA GLN A 243 -18.20 -18.02 5.53
C GLN A 243 -17.04 -18.03 6.53
N ASN A 244 -17.33 -18.43 7.76
CA ASN A 244 -16.30 -18.54 8.78
C ASN A 244 -15.47 -19.80 8.53
N VAL A 245 -14.19 -19.65 8.22
CA VAL A 245 -13.27 -20.78 8.07
C VAL A 245 -12.74 -21.18 9.44
N GLU A 246 -13.11 -22.35 9.96
CA GLU A 246 -12.68 -22.81 11.28
C GLU A 246 -11.31 -23.52 11.26
N LYS A 247 -11.00 -24.23 10.17
CA LYS A 247 -9.85 -25.13 10.14
C LYS A 247 -9.33 -25.36 8.72
N ILE A 248 -8.01 -25.47 8.57
CA ILE A 248 -7.37 -26.04 7.38
C ILE A 248 -7.27 -27.55 7.57
N LEU A 249 -7.79 -28.32 6.61
CA LEU A 249 -7.67 -29.77 6.58
C LEU A 249 -6.27 -30.14 6.08
N VAL A 250 -5.52 -30.91 6.85
CA VAL A 250 -4.15 -31.33 6.52
C VAL A 250 -4.04 -32.85 6.64
N GLU A 251 -3.52 -33.48 5.60
CA GLU A 251 -3.23 -34.90 5.51
C GLU A 251 -1.85 -35.08 4.88
N ASP A 252 -1.02 -35.96 5.44
CA ASP A 252 0.37 -36.19 4.99
C ASP A 252 1.20 -34.91 4.78
N LYS A 253 1.05 -33.95 5.70
CA LYS A 253 1.70 -32.62 5.68
C LYS A 253 1.30 -31.73 4.49
N ALA A 254 0.24 -32.08 3.76
CA ALA A 254 -0.33 -31.28 2.68
C ALA A 254 -1.74 -30.79 3.02
N ALA A 255 -2.06 -29.54 2.65
CA ALA A 255 -3.40 -29.01 2.80
C ALA A 255 -4.35 -29.66 1.77
N GLN A 256 -5.51 -30.14 2.24
CA GLN A 256 -6.51 -30.84 1.43
C GLN A 256 -7.83 -30.05 1.29
N GLY A 257 -7.93 -28.89 1.95
CA GLY A 257 -9.14 -28.09 1.99
C GLY A 257 -9.32 -27.34 3.31
N ILE A 258 -10.55 -26.91 3.56
CA ILE A 258 -10.94 -26.12 4.72
C ILE A 258 -12.26 -26.60 5.31
N VAL A 259 -12.50 -26.30 6.58
CA VAL A 259 -13.82 -26.40 7.21
C VAL A 259 -14.41 -25.01 7.27
N VAL A 260 -15.64 -24.85 6.76
CA VAL A 260 -16.34 -23.57 6.67
C VAL A 260 -17.75 -23.74 7.23
N ASN A 261 -18.07 -22.99 8.28
CA ASN A 261 -19.34 -23.10 9.00
C ASN A 261 -19.67 -24.56 9.40
N GLY A 262 -18.63 -25.35 9.72
CA GLY A 262 -18.76 -26.78 10.04
C GLY A 262 -18.79 -27.75 8.84
N GLU A 263 -18.87 -27.26 7.60
CA GLU A 263 -18.84 -28.08 6.39
C GLU A 263 -17.42 -28.23 5.83
N LYS A 264 -17.07 -29.43 5.34
CA LYS A 264 -15.77 -29.67 4.71
C LYS A 264 -15.81 -29.26 3.24
N ILE A 265 -14.87 -28.42 2.83
CA ILE A 265 -14.66 -28.00 1.44
C ILE A 265 -13.27 -28.45 1.02
N HIS A 266 -13.19 -29.35 0.04
CA HIS A 266 -11.94 -29.81 -0.53
C HIS A 266 -11.35 -28.78 -1.51
N ALA A 267 -10.03 -28.63 -1.50
CA ALA A 267 -9.30 -27.77 -2.43
C ALA A 267 -7.88 -28.31 -2.64
N ASP A 268 -7.35 -28.14 -3.85
CA ASP A 268 -5.98 -28.54 -4.21
C ASP A 268 -4.94 -27.58 -3.60
N ILE A 269 -5.32 -26.32 -3.40
CA ILE A 269 -4.49 -25.28 -2.80
C ILE A 269 -5.35 -24.48 -1.82
N VAL A 270 -4.80 -24.23 -0.63
CA VAL A 270 -5.34 -23.29 0.34
C VAL A 270 -4.40 -22.10 0.45
N LEU A 271 -4.92 -20.89 0.25
CA LEU A 271 -4.19 -19.64 0.44
C LEU A 271 -4.86 -18.85 1.57
N SER A 272 -4.08 -18.44 2.58
CA SER A 272 -4.60 -17.60 3.66
C SER A 272 -4.19 -16.15 3.48
N GLY A 273 -5.19 -15.25 3.43
CA GLY A 273 -5.02 -13.81 3.61
C GLY A 273 -5.50 -13.30 4.97
N ALA A 274 -5.94 -14.21 5.85
CA ALA A 274 -6.41 -13.94 7.21
C ALA A 274 -5.25 -13.83 8.22
#